data_AF-A0A7J5ZHS2-F1
#
_entry.id   AF-A0A7J5ZHS2-F1
#
_cell.length_a   1.000
_cell.length_b   1.000
_cell.length_c   1.000
_cell.angle_alpha   90.00
_cell.angle_beta   90.00
_cell.angle_gamma   90.00
#
_symmetry.space_group_name_H-M   'P 1'
#
loop_
_entity.id
_entity.type
_entity.pdbx_description
1 polymer ?
#
loop_
_entity_poly.entity_id
_entity_poly.type
_entity_poly.pdbx_seq_one_letter_code
_entity_poly.pdbx_strand_id
1 'polypeptide(L)'
;MGARRRGSRLRPRDIRRRALLPRATECTDVRETFDELSEDSRLTDAESNFRVTVFNACLDIIIQQLSQRFTSLNATVNMFEAIHPNTLLQAKDEDLHQAAQRLIEHYSRDIAASFPGQLLSFRT
;
A
#
# COMPACT_ATOMS: atom_id res chain seq x y z
N MET A 1 53.12 35.22 64.91
CA MET A 1 52.32 34.16 64.23
C MET A 1 51.11 33.85 65.10
N GLY A 2 49.92 34.33 64.73
CA GLY A 2 48.72 34.29 65.57
C GLY A 2 47.44 33.93 64.80
N ALA A 3 47.00 32.69 65.00
CA ALA A 3 45.66 32.23 65.38
C ALA A 3 44.35 32.87 64.83
N ARG A 4 43.39 31.95 64.61
CA ARG A 4 41.93 31.99 64.93
C ARG A 4 40.89 32.47 63.88
N ARG A 5 40.08 31.47 63.47
CA ARG A 5 38.61 31.32 63.58
C ARG A 5 37.64 32.39 63.00
N ARG A 6 36.79 31.88 62.08
CA ARG A 6 35.31 32.01 61.91
C ARG A 6 34.62 33.36 62.15
N GLY A 7 33.72 33.72 61.21
CA GLY A 7 32.52 34.53 61.46
C GLY A 7 32.16 35.44 60.29
N SER A 8 31.36 34.97 59.31
CA SER A 8 29.91 35.19 59.19
C SER A 8 29.47 36.65 58.94
N ARG A 9 29.01 36.95 57.72
CA ARG A 9 27.90 37.89 57.49
C ARG A 9 27.02 37.39 56.35
N LEU A 10 25.82 36.95 56.75
CA LEU A 10 24.64 36.77 55.91
C LEU A 10 24.27 38.09 55.23
N ARG A 11 23.73 38.03 54.00
CA ARG A 11 22.51 38.77 53.63
C ARG A 11 21.74 38.10 52.47
N PRO A 12 20.42 38.34 52.41
CA PRO A 12 19.43 37.45 51.79
C PRO A 12 18.81 38.05 50.51
N ARG A 13 17.89 37.27 49.90
CA ARG A 13 17.08 37.49 48.68
C ARG A 13 17.70 36.74 47.49
N ASP A 14 17.05 35.77 46.85
CA ASP A 14 15.70 35.85 46.33
C ASP A 14 14.87 34.56 46.39
N ILE A 15 13.60 34.83 46.62
CA ILE A 15 12.41 34.00 46.48
C ILE A 15 12.38 33.32 45.10
N ARG A 16 12.06 32.02 45.03
CA ARG A 16 10.92 31.51 44.23
C ARG A 16 10.74 29.99 44.38
N ARG A 17 9.63 29.67 45.06
CA ARG A 17 8.68 28.57 44.79
C ARG A 17 9.19 27.43 43.90
N ARG A 18 9.27 26.22 44.46
CA ARG A 18 8.92 25.02 43.70
C ARG A 18 7.95 24.18 44.53
N ALA A 19 6.67 24.43 44.26
CA ALA A 19 5.61 23.50 44.54
C ALA A 19 5.78 22.25 43.66
N LEU A 20 5.38 21.12 44.25
CA LEU A 20 5.03 19.82 43.67
C LEU A 20 4.85 19.78 42.13
N LEU A 21 5.60 18.88 41.48
CA LEU A 21 5.26 18.30 40.17
C LEU A 21 5.66 16.80 40.13
N PRO A 22 5.04 16.01 39.24
CA PRO A 22 4.52 14.67 39.53
C PRO A 22 5.42 13.52 39.06
N ARG A 23 4.94 12.30 39.36
CA ARG A 23 5.45 10.97 38.98
C ARG A 23 6.33 10.97 37.73
N ALA A 24 7.56 10.48 37.90
CA ALA A 24 8.39 10.07 36.79
C ALA A 24 7.62 9.04 35.96
N THR A 25 7.22 9.44 34.75
CA THR A 25 7.04 8.50 33.65
C THR A 25 8.41 7.92 33.37
N GLU A 26 8.59 6.61 33.57
CA GLU A 26 9.67 5.86 32.94
C GLU A 26 9.55 6.10 31.43
N CYS A 27 10.38 6.98 30.90
CA CYS A 27 10.69 6.95 29.48
C CYS A 27 11.60 5.74 29.30
N THR A 28 11.01 4.59 28.98
CA THR A 28 11.76 3.51 28.34
C THR A 28 12.40 4.10 27.08
N ASP A 29 13.69 3.85 26.92
CA ASP A 29 14.46 4.34 25.78
C ASP A 29 13.77 3.85 24.51
N VAL A 30 13.50 4.76 23.57
CA VAL A 30 12.86 4.41 22.29
C VAL A 30 13.66 3.32 21.57
N ARG A 31 14.97 3.23 21.84
CA ARG A 31 15.84 2.15 21.36
C ARG A 31 15.48 0.78 21.92
N GLU A 32 15.15 0.67 23.20
CA GLU A 32 14.76 -0.61 23.82
C GLU A 32 13.41 -1.09 23.28
N THR A 33 12.45 -0.17 23.09
CA THR A 33 11.16 -0.51 22.47
C THR A 33 11.27 -0.85 20.98
N PHE A 34 12.27 -0.31 20.28
CA PHE A 34 12.51 -0.65 18.87
C PHE A 34 13.21 -2.00 18.74
N ASP A 35 14.15 -2.33 19.64
CA ASP A 35 14.80 -3.63 19.69
C ASP A 35 13.78 -4.74 20.00
N GLU A 36 12.91 -4.57 21.00
CA GLU A 36 11.83 -5.53 21.33
C GLU A 36 10.82 -5.75 20.18
N LEU A 37 10.56 -4.72 19.37
CA LEU A 37 9.70 -4.83 18.17
C LEU A 37 10.46 -5.36 16.95
N SER A 38 11.79 -5.28 16.95
CA SER A 38 12.68 -5.78 15.88
C SER A 38 13.17 -7.20 16.12
N GLU A 39 13.03 -7.71 17.35
CA GLU A 39 13.02 -9.14 17.65
C GLU A 39 11.73 -9.77 17.09
N ASP A 40 11.56 -9.68 15.76
CA ASP A 40 10.65 -10.54 15.03
C ASP A 40 11.22 -11.97 15.09
N SER A 41 10.99 -12.60 16.23
CA SER A 41 11.40 -13.95 16.61
C SER A 41 10.87 -15.02 15.65
N ARG A 42 10.06 -14.65 14.66
CA ARG A 42 9.54 -15.50 13.58
C ARG A 42 10.54 -15.79 12.46
N LEU A 43 11.66 -15.05 12.35
CA LEU A 43 12.68 -15.23 11.30
C LEU A 43 14.07 -15.59 11.86
N THR A 44 14.12 -16.29 12.99
CA THR A 44 15.37 -16.83 13.56
C THR A 44 15.97 -17.94 12.71
N ASP A 45 15.13 -18.67 11.96
CA ASP A 45 15.58 -19.68 11.00
C ASP A 45 16.02 -19.04 9.68
N ALA A 46 17.26 -19.33 9.27
CA ALA A 46 17.87 -18.77 8.07
C ALA A 46 17.11 -19.16 6.79
N GLU A 47 16.54 -20.37 6.74
CA GLU A 47 15.76 -20.83 5.59
C GLU A 47 14.43 -20.06 5.48
N SER A 48 13.69 -19.93 6.59
CA SER A 48 12.47 -19.13 6.66
C SER A 48 12.72 -17.68 6.28
N ASN A 49 13.81 -17.09 6.78
CA ASN A 49 14.18 -15.73 6.45
C ASN A 49 14.49 -15.57 4.95
N PHE A 50 15.31 -16.45 4.37
CA PHE A 50 15.58 -16.45 2.93
C PHE A 50 14.31 -16.62 2.10
N ARG A 51 13.41 -17.52 2.51
CA ARG A 51 12.16 -17.79 1.81
C ARG A 51 11.28 -16.53 1.73
N VAL A 52 11.11 -15.83 2.84
CA VAL A 52 10.23 -14.65 2.90
C VAL A 52 10.89 -13.42 2.28
N THR A 53 12.15 -13.15 2.62
CA THR A 53 12.81 -11.90 2.24
C THR A 53 13.38 -11.90 0.84
N VAL A 54 13.79 -13.07 0.33
CA VAL A 54 14.41 -13.19 -0.99
C VAL A 54 13.49 -13.93 -1.94
N PHE A 55 13.16 -15.18 -1.64
CA PHE A 55 12.43 -16.03 -2.61
C PHE A 55 11.04 -15.47 -2.94
N ASN A 56 10.22 -15.18 -1.93
CA ASN A 56 8.89 -14.61 -2.14
C ASN A 56 8.97 -13.21 -2.75
N ALA A 57 9.90 -12.37 -2.31
CA ALA A 57 10.11 -11.05 -2.91
C ALA A 57 10.46 -11.16 -4.40
N CYS A 58 11.29 -12.12 -4.79
CA CYS A 58 11.57 -12.40 -6.21
C CYS A 58 10.32 -12.84 -6.97
N LEU A 59 9.47 -13.69 -6.39
CA LEU A 59 8.20 -14.08 -6.99
C LEU A 59 7.27 -12.88 -7.19
N ASP A 60 7.15 -12.02 -6.19
CA ASP A 60 6.33 -10.81 -6.25
C ASP A 60 6.80 -9.88 -7.38
N ILE A 61 8.13 -9.70 -7.51
CA ILE A 61 8.71 -8.92 -8.61
C ILE A 61 8.36 -9.56 -9.96
N ILE A 62 8.54 -10.86 -10.12
CA ILE A 62 8.24 -11.56 -11.38
C ILE A 62 6.76 -11.42 -11.74
N ILE A 63 5.86 -11.67 -10.78
CA ILE A 63 4.41 -11.53 -10.96
C ILE A 63 4.08 -10.11 -11.40
N GLN A 64 4.60 -9.10 -10.69
CA GLN A 64 4.34 -7.70 -11.00
C GLN A 64 4.83 -7.32 -12.41
N GLN A 65 6.03 -7.75 -12.79
CA GLN A 65 6.60 -7.47 -14.12
C GLN A 65 5.78 -8.13 -15.22
N LEU A 66 5.34 -9.38 -15.01
CA LEU A 66 4.47 -10.07 -15.97
C LEU A 66 3.11 -9.36 -16.10
N SER A 67 2.46 -9.04 -14.97
CA SER A 67 1.19 -8.33 -14.98
C SER A 67 1.29 -6.98 -15.69
N GLN A 68 2.32 -6.18 -15.39
CA GLN A 68 2.56 -4.90 -16.05
C GLN A 68 2.79 -5.07 -17.55
N ARG A 69 3.62 -6.03 -17.95
CA ARG A 69 3.94 -6.30 -19.37
C ARG A 69 2.70 -6.63 -20.19
N PHE A 70 1.72 -7.36 -19.63
CA PHE A 70 0.51 -7.77 -20.34
C PHE A 70 -0.69 -6.85 -20.12
N THR A 71 -0.56 -5.80 -19.31
CA THR A 71 -1.68 -4.89 -18.98
C THR A 71 -2.28 -4.25 -20.24
N SER A 72 -1.46 -3.70 -21.14
CA SER A 72 -1.94 -3.06 -22.36
C SER A 72 -2.57 -4.05 -23.33
N LEU A 73 -1.98 -5.24 -23.48
CA LEU A 73 -2.54 -6.29 -24.33
C LEU A 73 -3.91 -6.74 -23.82
N ASN A 74 -4.05 -6.95 -22.51
CA ASN A 74 -5.34 -7.28 -21.90
C ASN A 74 -6.37 -6.16 -22.11
N ALA A 75 -5.97 -4.90 -22.00
CA ALA A 75 -6.86 -3.77 -22.27
C ALA A 75 -7.36 -3.80 -23.73
N THR A 76 -6.48 -4.07 -24.68
CA THR A 76 -6.86 -4.22 -26.09
C THR A 76 -7.80 -5.39 -26.30
N VAL A 77 -7.48 -6.57 -25.75
CA VAL A 77 -8.33 -7.76 -25.86
C VAL A 77 -9.72 -7.51 -25.25
N ASN A 78 -9.78 -6.86 -24.08
CA ASN A 78 -11.05 -6.53 -23.42
C ASN A 78 -11.87 -5.49 -24.20
N MET A 79 -11.25 -4.60 -24.97
CA MET A 79 -11.98 -3.67 -25.85
C MET A 79 -12.79 -4.44 -26.90
N PHE A 80 -12.26 -5.55 -27.40
CA PHE A 80 -12.92 -6.42 -28.39
C PHE A 80 -13.74 -7.55 -27.75
N GLU A 81 -14.02 -7.48 -26.45
CA GLU A 81 -14.77 -8.52 -25.71
C GLU A 81 -16.11 -8.86 -26.38
N ALA A 82 -16.79 -7.87 -26.96
CA ALA A 82 -18.08 -8.05 -27.62
C ALA A 82 -18.05 -9.06 -28.78
N ILE A 83 -16.91 -9.23 -29.45
CA ILE A 83 -16.76 -10.15 -30.59
C ILE A 83 -16.11 -11.48 -30.20
N HIS A 84 -15.76 -11.67 -28.93
CA HIS A 84 -15.19 -12.93 -28.48
C HIS A 84 -16.23 -14.06 -28.58
N PRO A 85 -15.87 -15.24 -29.10
CA PRO A 85 -16.81 -16.35 -29.27
C PRO A 85 -17.53 -16.75 -27.98
N ASN A 86 -16.79 -16.81 -26.86
CA ASN A 86 -17.37 -17.17 -25.57
C ASN A 86 -18.35 -16.11 -25.07
N THR A 87 -18.00 -14.82 -25.20
CA THR A 87 -18.87 -13.71 -24.81
C THR A 87 -20.13 -13.69 -25.67
N LEU A 88 -20.01 -13.84 -26.99
CA LEU A 88 -21.16 -13.87 -27.90
C LEU A 88 -22.15 -14.99 -27.56
N LEU A 89 -21.66 -16.16 -27.16
CA LEU A 89 -22.50 -17.31 -26.85
C LEU A 89 -23.13 -17.21 -25.45
N GLN A 90 -22.38 -16.71 -24.46
CA GLN A 90 -22.74 -16.85 -23.04
C GLN A 90 -23.23 -15.55 -22.38
N ALA A 91 -22.86 -14.38 -22.91
CA ALA A 91 -23.25 -13.10 -22.30
C ALA A 91 -24.76 -12.88 -22.40
N LYS A 92 -25.30 -12.02 -21.54
CA LYS A 92 -26.67 -11.52 -21.68
C LYS A 92 -26.70 -10.44 -22.77
N ASP A 93 -27.84 -10.28 -23.42
CA ASP A 93 -27.97 -9.31 -24.52
C ASP A 93 -27.65 -7.88 -24.08
N GLU A 94 -28.04 -7.49 -22.86
CA GLU A 94 -27.70 -6.18 -22.28
C GLU A 94 -26.19 -5.98 -22.10
N ASP A 95 -25.50 -6.98 -21.53
CA ASP A 95 -24.05 -6.93 -21.30
C ASP A 95 -23.29 -6.88 -22.63
N LEU A 96 -23.74 -7.67 -23.61
CA LEU A 96 -23.19 -7.71 -24.96
C LEU A 96 -23.42 -6.38 -25.69
N HIS A 97 -24.61 -5.78 -25.53
CA HIS A 97 -24.93 -4.47 -26.10
C HIS A 97 -24.03 -3.38 -25.54
N GLN A 98 -23.83 -3.34 -24.21
CA GLN A 98 -22.92 -2.38 -23.58
C GLN A 98 -21.47 -2.58 -24.00
N ALA A 99 -21.00 -3.81 -24.13
CA ALA A 99 -19.65 -4.10 -24.64
C ALA A 99 -19.49 -3.60 -26.08
N ALA A 100 -20.49 -3.82 -26.95
CA ALA A 100 -20.48 -3.33 -28.32
C ALA A 100 -20.55 -1.80 -28.41
N GLN A 101 -21.30 -1.13 -27.51
CA GLN A 101 -21.33 0.32 -27.41
C GLN A 101 -19.94 0.89 -27.05
N ARG A 102 -19.27 0.35 -26.04
CA ARG A 102 -17.91 0.75 -25.64
C ARG A 102 -16.92 0.64 -26.81
N LEU A 103 -17.03 -0.42 -27.61
CA LEU A 103 -16.19 -0.62 -28.79
C LEU A 103 -16.42 0.47 -29.86
N ILE A 104 -17.69 0.84 -30.12
CA ILE A 104 -18.02 1.89 -31.11
C ILE A 104 -17.59 3.26 -30.62
N GLU A 105 -17.74 3.56 -29.34
CA GLU A 105 -17.28 4.83 -28.78
C GLU A 105 -15.78 5.01 -29.01
N HIS A 106 -15.00 3.94 -28.84
CA HIS A 106 -13.56 3.95 -29.06
C HIS A 106 -13.19 4.02 -30.55
N TYR A 107 -13.91 3.31 -31.42
CA TYR A 107 -13.66 3.25 -32.87
C TYR A 107 -14.78 3.90 -33.70
N SER A 108 -15.22 5.09 -33.28
CA SER A 108 -16.42 5.75 -33.83
C SER A 108 -16.30 6.15 -35.31
N ARG A 109 -15.08 6.16 -35.85
CA ARG A 109 -14.80 6.43 -37.26
C ARG A 109 -14.83 5.17 -38.13
N ASP A 110 -14.59 4.01 -37.51
CA ASP A 110 -14.38 2.74 -38.22
C ASP A 110 -15.59 1.80 -38.08
N ILE A 111 -16.38 1.97 -37.01
CA ILE A 111 -17.52 1.10 -36.70
C ILE A 111 -18.81 1.92 -36.73
N ALA A 112 -19.80 1.41 -37.47
CA ALA A 112 -21.12 2.04 -37.57
C ALA A 112 -21.90 1.96 -36.25
N ALA A 113 -22.70 2.99 -35.95
CA ALA A 113 -23.54 3.04 -34.75
C ALA A 113 -24.60 1.91 -34.68
N SER A 114 -24.93 1.28 -35.81
CA SER A 114 -25.84 0.14 -35.87
C SER A 114 -25.22 -1.19 -35.41
N PHE A 115 -23.91 -1.23 -35.17
CA PHE A 115 -23.17 -2.44 -34.81
C PHE A 115 -23.74 -3.22 -33.62
N PRO A 116 -24.20 -2.62 -32.50
CA PRO A 116 -24.69 -3.40 -31.35
C PRO A 116 -25.98 -4.15 -31.70
N GLY A 117 -26.87 -3.52 -32.46
CA GLY A 117 -28.11 -4.17 -32.93
C GLY A 117 -27.83 -5.29 -33.93
N GLN A 118 -26.87 -5.09 -34.83
CA GLN A 118 -26.42 -6.13 -35.76
C GLN A 118 -25.82 -7.33 -35.02
N LEU A 119 -24.98 -7.07 -34.01
CA LEU A 119 -24.33 -8.11 -33.21
C LEU A 119 -25.35 -8.99 -32.47
N LEU A 120 -26.39 -8.38 -31.90
CA LEU A 120 -27.49 -9.11 -31.26
C LEU A 120 -28.30 -9.92 -32.27
N SER A 121 -28.57 -9.37 -33.46
CA SER A 121 -29.27 -10.11 -34.52
C SER A 121 -28.49 -11.32 -35.04
N PHE A 122 -27.15 -11.28 -34.99
CA PHE A 122 -26.27 -12.39 -35.40
C PHE A 122 -26.34 -13.59 -34.46
N ARG A 123 -26.76 -13.39 -33.21
CA ARG A 123 -26.92 -14.45 -32.21
C ARG A 123 -28.25 -15.21 -32.36
N THR A 124 -29.21 -14.63 -33.09
CA THR A 124 -30.56 -15.21 -33.28
C THR A 124 -30.53 -16.33 -34.31
#